data_AF-A0A3B8WXI8-F1
#
_entry.id   AF-A0A3B8WXI8-F1
#
_cell.length_a   1.000
_cell.length_b   1.000
_cell.length_c   1.000
_cell.angle_alpha   90.00
_cell.angle_beta   90.00
_cell.angle_gamma   90.00
#
_symmetry.space_group_name_H-M   'P 1'
#
loop_
_entity.id
_entity.type
_entity.pdbx_description
1 polymer ?
#
loop_
_entity_poly.entity_id
_entity_poly.type
_entity_poly.pdbx_seq_one_letter_code
_entity_poly.pdbx_strand_id
1 'polypeptide(L)'
;MKWIDRQQNRQFWRLALPLILSNISVALLGLTDTAVTGHLDGPHYLGGVALGGTVFNLLYWGFNFLRMGTGGLAAQAFGADDAPMVRATLVRGMILAVLLSLLLLLLRQPFIEMALWLFAPGAEVAEQARRYFLIRIWATPAALCNFVLLGWFV
;
A
#
# COMPACT_ATOMS: atom_id res chain seq x y z
N MET A 1 33.11 -1.02 -25.81
CA MET A 1 31.88 -0.97 -24.98
C MET A 1 31.78 0.43 -24.34
N LYS A 2 31.36 1.45 -25.11
CA LYS A 2 31.25 2.86 -24.70
C LYS A 2 29.78 3.26 -24.80
N TRP A 3 28.98 3.13 -23.74
CA TRP A 3 27.54 3.45 -23.81
C TRP A 3 26.94 4.00 -22.51
N ILE A 4 27.69 4.73 -21.68
CA ILE A 4 27.09 5.51 -20.59
C ILE A 4 27.29 6.98 -20.92
N ASP A 5 26.33 7.53 -21.65
CA ASP A 5 26.27 8.96 -21.91
C ASP A 5 26.00 9.69 -20.58
N ARG A 6 26.78 10.73 -20.27
CA ARG A 6 26.63 11.52 -19.02
C ARG A 6 25.23 12.11 -18.89
N GLN A 7 24.55 12.34 -20.02
CA GLN A 7 23.17 12.83 -20.05
C GLN A 7 22.17 11.77 -19.60
N GLN A 8 22.31 10.52 -20.05
CA GLN A 8 21.49 9.38 -19.61
C GLN A 8 21.68 9.11 -18.12
N ASN A 9 22.92 9.21 -17.60
CA ASN A 9 23.19 9.03 -16.17
C ASN A 9 22.47 10.09 -15.32
N ARG A 10 22.47 11.36 -15.76
CA ARG A 10 21.79 12.45 -15.02
C ARG A 10 20.26 12.33 -15.03
N GLN A 11 19.66 11.85 -16.13
CA GLN A 11 18.23 11.52 -16.20
C GLN A 11 17.89 10.31 -15.32
N PHE A 12 18.73 9.27 -15.35
CA PHE A 12 18.59 8.10 -14.50
C PHE A 12 18.56 8.49 -13.02
N TRP A 13 19.52 9.29 -12.55
CA TRP A 13 19.55 9.77 -11.16
C TRP A 13 18.36 10.69 -10.82
N ARG A 14 17.85 11.50 -11.77
CA ARG A 14 16.64 12.33 -11.54
C ARG A 14 15.37 11.49 -11.30
N LEU A 15 15.28 10.31 -11.89
CA LEU A 15 14.16 9.39 -11.68
C LEU A 15 14.40 8.46 -10.49
N ALA A 16 15.62 7.92 -10.36
CA ALA A 16 15.97 6.95 -9.33
C ALA A 16 16.04 7.57 -7.93
N LEU A 17 16.59 8.79 -7.78
CA LEU A 17 16.76 9.43 -6.47
C LEU A 17 15.42 9.63 -5.72
N PRO A 18 14.36 10.23 -6.32
CA PRO A 18 13.08 10.35 -5.63
C PRO A 18 12.43 8.99 -5.37
N LEU A 19 12.61 8.01 -6.26
CA LEU A 19 12.08 6.65 -6.07
C LEU A 19 12.74 5.95 -4.87
N ILE A 20 14.06 6.06 -4.75
CA ILE A 20 14.84 5.52 -3.63
C ILE A 20 14.44 6.20 -2.32
N LEU A 21 14.35 7.54 -2.32
CA LEU A 21 13.93 8.30 -1.14
C LEU A 21 12.52 7.93 -0.67
N SER A 22 11.57 7.73 -1.58
CA SER A 22 10.21 7.25 -1.23
C SER A 22 10.26 5.87 -0.57
N ASN A 23 11.04 4.93 -1.09
CA ASN A 23 11.14 3.58 -0.52
C ASN A 23 11.83 3.59 0.86
N ILE A 24 12.90 4.37 1.02
CA ILE A 24 13.56 4.55 2.31
C ILE A 24 12.61 5.18 3.34
N SER A 25 11.78 6.16 2.92
CA SER A 25 10.82 6.81 3.81
C SER A 25 9.82 5.81 4.39
N VAL A 26 9.34 4.85 3.59
CA VAL A 26 8.44 3.78 4.07
C VAL A 26 9.15 2.87 5.10
N ALA A 27 10.41 2.51 4.84
CA ALA A 27 11.20 1.70 5.77
C ALA A 27 11.49 2.44 7.09
N LEU A 28 11.84 3.72 7.02
CA LEU A 28 12.04 4.57 8.19
C LEU A 28 10.76 4.75 9.00
N LEU A 29 9.61 4.88 8.34
CA LEU A 29 8.31 4.99 9.02
C LEU A 29 8.01 3.70 9.81
N GLY A 30 8.28 2.52 9.21
CA GLY A 30 8.17 1.23 9.91
C GLY A 30 9.14 1.06 11.09
N LEU A 31 10.39 1.53 10.96
CA LEU A 31 11.36 1.56 12.05
C LEU A 31 10.91 2.50 13.18
N THR A 32 10.33 3.64 12.84
CA THR A 32 9.85 4.63 13.81
C THR A 32 8.62 4.10 14.55
N ASP A 33 7.66 3.50 13.85
CA ASP A 33 6.49 2.84 14.45
C ASP A 33 6.93 1.75 15.45
N THR A 34 7.94 0.96 15.09
CA THR A 34 8.51 -0.10 15.95
C THR A 34 9.25 0.48 17.15
N ALA A 35 10.05 1.54 16.95
CA ALA A 35 10.82 2.17 18.02
C ALA A 35 9.92 2.89 19.04
N VAL A 36 8.87 3.59 18.59
CA VAL A 36 7.92 4.27 19.47
C VAL A 36 7.10 3.26 20.27
N THR A 37 6.64 2.19 19.63
CA THR A 37 5.85 1.14 20.32
C THR A 37 6.70 0.26 21.23
N GLY A 38 8.01 0.14 20.97
CA GLY A 38 8.96 -0.57 21.83
C GLY A 38 9.32 0.15 23.14
N HIS A 39 9.01 1.44 23.25
CA HIS A 39 9.19 2.22 24.49
C HIS A 39 7.92 2.29 25.36
N LEU A 40 6.79 1.71 24.92
CA LEU A 40 5.58 1.62 25.72
C LEU A 40 5.70 0.46 26.73
N ASP A 41 5.22 0.68 27.96
CA ASP A 41 5.26 -0.30 29.05
C ASP A 41 4.38 -1.53 28.73
N GLY A 42 4.97 -2.53 28.08
CA GLY A 42 4.37 -3.84 27.85
C GLY A 42 4.64 -4.42 26.46
N PRO A 43 5.17 -5.66 26.34
CA PRO A 43 5.45 -6.31 25.04
C PRO A 43 4.21 -6.50 24.16
N HIS A 44 3.00 -6.41 24.74
CA HIS A 44 1.73 -6.52 24.04
C HIS A 44 1.45 -5.35 23.07
N TYR A 45 1.95 -4.13 23.34
CA TYR A 45 1.77 -3.00 22.40
C TYR A 45 2.54 -3.22 21.10
N LEU A 46 3.80 -3.62 21.21
CA LEU A 46 4.66 -3.93 20.06
C LEU A 46 4.12 -5.15 19.31
N GLY A 47 3.68 -6.19 20.01
CA GLY A 47 3.03 -7.35 19.40
C GLY A 47 1.75 -6.99 18.63
N GLY A 48 0.92 -6.12 19.19
CA GLY A 48 -0.33 -5.68 18.56
C GLY A 48 -0.11 -4.88 17.28
N VAL A 49 0.84 -3.93 17.30
CA VAL A 49 1.19 -3.14 16.11
C VAL A 49 1.88 -4.00 15.06
N ALA A 50 2.75 -4.92 15.45
CA ALA A 50 3.39 -5.87 14.52
C ALA A 50 2.36 -6.78 13.83
N LEU A 51 1.40 -7.32 14.58
CA LEU A 51 0.32 -8.12 14.02
C LEU A 51 -0.58 -7.29 13.10
N GLY A 52 -1.03 -6.12 13.57
CA GLY A 52 -1.85 -5.21 12.77
C GLY A 52 -1.15 -4.77 11.48
N GLY A 53 0.16 -4.49 11.56
CA GLY A 53 1.01 -4.21 10.40
C GLY A 53 1.10 -5.37 9.42
N THR A 54 1.26 -6.60 9.92
CA THR A 54 1.23 -7.83 9.09
C THR A 54 -0.10 -7.99 8.37
N VAL A 55 -1.22 -7.75 9.06
CA VAL A 55 -2.56 -7.81 8.46
C VAL A 55 -2.72 -6.79 7.34
N PHE A 56 -2.27 -5.54 7.54
CA PHE A 56 -2.28 -4.54 6.47
C PHE A 56 -1.35 -4.89 5.31
N ASN A 57 -0.19 -5.48 5.59
CA ASN A 57 0.72 -5.92 4.54
C ASN A 57 0.04 -6.97 3.65
N LEU A 58 -0.58 -7.99 4.25
CA LEU A 58 -1.34 -9.01 3.51
C LEU A 58 -2.49 -8.40 2.72
N LEU A 59 -3.26 -7.50 3.33
CA LEU A 59 -4.37 -6.81 2.69
C LEU A 59 -3.87 -6.02 1.46
N TYR A 60 -2.90 -5.12 1.64
CA TYR A 60 -2.39 -4.29 0.54
C TYR A 60 -1.65 -5.07 -0.53
N TRP A 61 -0.95 -6.14 -0.16
CA TRP A 61 -0.36 -7.05 -1.13
C TRP A 61 -1.43 -7.70 -2.01
N GLY A 62 -2.54 -8.17 -1.42
CA GLY A 62 -3.67 -8.72 -2.16
C GLY A 62 -4.32 -7.73 -3.14
N PHE A 63 -4.30 -6.42 -2.84
CA PHE A 63 -4.83 -5.37 -3.71
C PHE A 63 -3.81 -4.76 -4.68
N ASN A 64 -2.56 -5.23 -4.71
CA ASN A 64 -1.54 -4.72 -5.62
C ASN A 64 -1.87 -4.99 -7.11
N PHE A 65 -2.85 -5.86 -7.40
CA PHE A 65 -3.39 -6.04 -8.75
C PHE A 65 -3.97 -4.74 -9.34
N LEU A 66 -4.47 -3.82 -8.50
CA LEU A 66 -4.96 -2.52 -8.96
C LEU A 66 -3.84 -1.77 -9.68
N ARG A 67 -2.62 -1.78 -9.12
CA ARG A 67 -1.44 -1.14 -9.71
C ARG A 67 -1.02 -1.82 -11.01
N MET A 68 -0.84 -3.15 -10.97
CA MET A 68 -0.36 -3.88 -12.14
C MET A 68 -1.39 -3.92 -13.28
N GLY A 69 -2.68 -4.05 -12.94
CA GLY A 69 -3.78 -4.06 -13.89
C GLY A 69 -4.01 -2.71 -14.56
N THR A 70 -4.01 -1.60 -13.80
CA THR A 70 -4.18 -0.26 -14.40
C THR A 70 -2.98 0.13 -15.23
N GLY A 71 -1.75 -0.18 -14.80
CA GLY A 71 -0.55 0.10 -15.58
C GLY A 71 -0.47 -0.67 -16.88
N GLY A 72 -0.80 -1.97 -16.87
CA GLY A 72 -0.84 -2.78 -18.11
C GLY A 72 -1.83 -2.24 -19.13
N LEU A 73 -3.05 -1.91 -18.69
CA LEU A 73 -4.10 -1.36 -19.56
C LEU A 73 -3.79 0.06 -20.05
N ALA A 74 -3.21 0.91 -19.19
CA ALA A 74 -2.81 2.26 -19.56
C ALA A 74 -1.67 2.25 -20.57
N ALA A 75 -0.64 1.40 -20.37
CA ALA A 75 0.48 1.24 -21.28
C ALA A 75 0.03 0.72 -22.66
N GLN A 76 -0.90 -0.25 -22.69
CA GLN A 76 -1.46 -0.74 -23.95
C GLN A 76 -2.23 0.33 -24.71
N ALA A 77 -3.09 1.09 -24.02
CA ALA A 77 -3.85 2.19 -24.63
C ALA A 77 -2.94 3.31 -25.12
N PHE A 78 -1.89 3.63 -24.34
CA PHE A 78 -0.89 4.62 -24.72
C PHE A 78 -0.09 4.17 -25.95
N GLY A 79 0.33 2.91 -26.01
CA GLY A 79 1.03 2.34 -27.18
C GLY A 79 0.16 2.26 -28.44
N ALA A 80 -1.17 2.26 -28.29
CA ALA A 80 -2.14 2.31 -29.39
C ALA A 80 -2.57 3.75 -29.79
N ASP A 81 -1.97 4.78 -29.17
CA ASP A 81 -2.32 6.20 -29.35
C ASP A 81 -3.79 6.53 -29.02
N ASP A 82 -4.41 5.74 -28.13
CA ASP A 82 -5.80 5.88 -27.69
C ASP A 82 -5.89 6.69 -26.38
N ALA A 83 -5.74 8.00 -26.50
CA ALA A 83 -5.84 8.92 -25.36
C ALA A 83 -7.18 8.82 -24.60
N PRO A 84 -8.35 8.65 -25.25
CA PRO A 84 -9.61 8.35 -24.56
C PRO A 84 -9.54 7.11 -23.66
N MET A 85 -8.97 6.01 -24.15
CA MET A 85 -8.87 4.76 -23.39
C MET A 85 -7.89 4.90 -22.20
N VAL A 86 -6.79 5.63 -22.37
CA VAL A 86 -5.87 5.93 -21.25
C VAL A 86 -6.60 6.61 -20.09
N ARG A 87 -7.46 7.59 -20.39
CA ARG A 87 -8.28 8.29 -19.37
C ARG A 87 -9.36 7.37 -18.78
N ALA A 88 -9.99 6.55 -19.62
CA ALA A 88 -11.02 5.60 -19.17
C ALA A 88 -10.45 4.58 -18.17
N THR A 89 -9.22 4.10 -18.38
CA THR A 89 -8.52 3.21 -17.46
C THR A 89 -8.34 3.82 -16.07
N LEU A 90 -7.96 5.11 -16.00
CA LEU A 90 -7.84 5.83 -14.72
C LEU A 90 -9.19 5.90 -13.99
N VAL A 91 -10.24 6.35 -14.68
CA VAL A 91 -11.58 6.51 -14.07
C VAL A 91 -12.11 5.16 -13.57
N ARG A 92 -12.01 4.10 -14.39
CA ARG A 92 -12.43 2.75 -14.01
C ARG A 92 -11.64 2.23 -12.81
N GLY A 93 -10.32 2.42 -12.79
CA GLY A 93 -9.45 2.06 -11.68
C GLY A 93 -9.85 2.79 -10.40
N MET A 94 -10.07 4.10 -10.46
CA MET A 94 -10.46 4.92 -9.31
C MET A 94 -11.83 4.51 -8.74
N ILE A 95 -12.82 4.25 -9.60
CA ILE A 95 -14.13 3.72 -9.19
C ILE A 95 -13.95 2.38 -8.47
N LEU A 96 -13.16 1.47 -9.04
CA LEU A 96 -12.91 0.16 -8.43
C LEU A 96 -12.20 0.28 -7.08
N ALA A 97 -11.20 1.15 -6.94
CA ALA A 97 -10.51 1.42 -5.68
C ALA A 97 -11.46 1.97 -4.59
N VAL A 98 -12.36 2.89 -4.95
CA VAL A 98 -13.37 3.43 -4.03
C VAL A 98 -14.36 2.34 -3.61
N LEU A 99 -14.88 1.55 -4.56
CA LEU A 99 -15.83 0.47 -4.25
C LEU A 99 -15.20 -0.61 -3.35
N LEU A 100 -13.97 -1.03 -3.65
CA LEU A 100 -13.25 -2.02 -2.86
C LEU A 100 -12.91 -1.51 -1.46
N SER A 101 -12.48 -0.25 -1.33
CA SER A 101 -12.20 0.32 -0.02
C SER A 101 -13.46 0.52 0.82
N LEU A 102 -14.59 0.92 0.22
CA LEU A 102 -15.88 0.96 0.91
C LEU A 102 -16.32 -0.42 1.39
N LEU A 103 -16.14 -1.46 0.55
CA LEU A 103 -16.41 -2.84 0.93
C LEU A 103 -15.54 -3.30 2.11
N LEU A 104 -14.25 -2.97 2.11
CA LEU A 104 -13.34 -3.27 3.22
C LEU A 104 -13.73 -2.51 4.50
N LEU A 105 -14.14 -1.25 4.38
CA LEU A 105 -14.61 -0.46 5.52
C LEU A 105 -15.90 -1.03 6.12
N LEU A 106 -16.81 -1.53 5.27
CA LEU A 106 -18.03 -2.21 5.70
C LEU A 106 -17.71 -3.54 6.40
N LEU A 107 -16.77 -4.31 5.85
CA LEU A 107 -16.34 -5.61 6.36
C LEU A 107 -15.20 -5.53 7.38
N ARG A 108 -14.87 -4.34 7.89
CA ARG A 108 -13.70 -4.15 8.78
C ARG A 108 -13.74 -5.01 10.04
N GLN A 109 -14.92 -5.20 10.63
CA GLN A 109 -15.11 -6.02 11.84
C GLN A 109 -14.90 -7.51 11.55
N PRO A 110 -15.63 -8.16 10.62
CA PRO A 110 -15.38 -9.57 10.33
C PRO A 110 -13.97 -9.83 9.80
N PHE A 111 -13.36 -8.87 9.12
CA PHE A 111 -11.99 -8.99 8.62
C PHE A 111 -10.96 -9.08 9.76
N ILE A 112 -11.04 -8.20 10.77
CA ILE A 112 -10.11 -8.24 11.90
C ILE A 112 -10.35 -9.48 12.77
N GLU A 113 -11.60 -9.90 12.98
CA GLU A 113 -11.90 -11.14 13.70
C GLU A 113 -11.33 -12.37 12.99
N MET A 114 -11.45 -12.44 11.67
CA MET A 114 -10.85 -13.51 10.87
C MET A 114 -9.32 -13.51 11.02
N ALA A 115 -8.69 -12.35 10.97
CA ALA A 115 -7.25 -12.24 11.15
C ALA A 115 -6.83 -12.68 12.56
N LEU A 116 -7.51 -12.23 13.61
CA LEU A 116 -7.23 -12.62 14.99
C LEU A 116 -7.45 -14.12 15.22
N TRP A 117 -8.48 -14.70 14.59
CA TRP A 117 -8.71 -16.15 14.64
C TRP A 117 -7.59 -16.93 13.95
N LEU A 118 -7.11 -16.46 12.80
CA LEU A 118 -6.06 -17.12 12.03
C LEU A 118 -4.70 -17.07 12.75
N PHE A 119 -4.34 -15.92 13.32
CA PHE A 119 -3.05 -15.72 14.00
C PHE A 119 -3.06 -16.15 15.46
N ALA A 120 -4.24 -16.27 16.08
CA ALA A 120 -4.46 -16.68 17.48
C ALA A 120 -3.49 -16.02 18.49
N PRO A 121 -3.37 -14.68 18.52
CA PRO A 121 -2.48 -14.00 19.47
C PRO A 121 -3.03 -14.08 20.91
N GLY A 122 -2.18 -13.81 21.90
CA GLY A 122 -2.61 -13.62 23.28
C GLY A 122 -3.61 -12.45 23.42
N ALA A 123 -4.49 -12.51 24.43
CA ALA A 123 -5.62 -11.58 24.57
C ALA A 123 -5.23 -10.09 24.54
N GLU A 124 -4.14 -9.71 25.21
CA GLU A 124 -3.66 -8.33 25.22
C GLU A 124 -3.19 -7.87 23.83
N VAL A 125 -2.48 -8.72 23.09
CA VAL A 125 -2.01 -8.45 21.73
C VAL A 125 -3.20 -8.36 20.76
N ALA A 126 -4.21 -9.24 20.93
CA ALA A 126 -5.42 -9.24 20.12
C ALA A 126 -6.16 -7.91 20.22
N GLU A 127 -6.32 -7.38 21.44
CA GLU A 127 -6.99 -6.11 21.69
C GLU A 127 -6.22 -4.94 21.08
N GLN A 128 -4.89 -4.90 21.22
CA GLN A 128 -4.06 -3.85 20.62
C GLN A 128 -4.08 -3.93 19.08
N ALA A 129 -4.00 -5.13 18.50
CA ALA A 129 -4.10 -5.32 17.05
C ALA A 129 -5.46 -4.89 16.51
N ARG A 130 -6.56 -5.19 17.23
CA ARG A 130 -7.91 -4.75 16.86
C ARG A 130 -8.02 -3.22 16.85
N ARG A 131 -7.55 -2.55 17.90
CA ARG A 131 -7.54 -1.08 17.99
C ARG A 131 -6.74 -0.46 16.86
N TYR A 132 -5.52 -0.96 16.65
CA TYR A 132 -4.65 -0.50 15.58
C TYR A 132 -5.31 -0.65 14.20
N PHE A 133 -5.91 -1.81 13.92
CA PHE A 133 -6.60 -2.08 12.67
C PHE A 133 -7.77 -1.12 12.42
N LEU A 134 -8.65 -0.96 13.42
CA LEU A 134 -9.85 -0.13 13.29
C LEU A 134 -9.53 1.36 13.09
N ILE A 135 -8.39 1.83 13.62
CA ILE A 135 -7.92 3.20 13.39
C ILE A 135 -7.33 3.31 11.97
N ARG A 136 -6.44 2.39 11.59
CA ARG A 136 -5.67 2.48 10.35
C ARG A 136 -6.45 2.15 9.08
N ILE A 137 -7.57 1.41 9.17
CA ILE A 137 -8.38 0.99 8.01
C ILE A 137 -8.95 2.19 7.23
N TRP A 138 -9.10 3.35 7.88
CA TRP A 138 -9.54 4.58 7.23
C TRP A 138 -8.51 5.14 6.22
N ALA A 139 -7.25 4.70 6.27
CA ALA A 139 -6.25 5.05 5.27
C ALA A 139 -6.40 4.23 3.97
N THR A 140 -7.15 3.11 4.00
CA THR A 140 -7.27 2.19 2.87
C THR A 140 -7.87 2.81 1.59
N PRO A 141 -8.90 3.67 1.63
CA PRO A 141 -9.37 4.37 0.41
C PRO A 141 -8.26 5.16 -0.28
N ALA A 142 -7.49 5.94 0.47
CA ALA A 142 -6.38 6.70 -0.08
C ALA A 142 -5.27 5.78 -0.62
N ALA A 143 -4.96 4.69 0.09
CA ALA A 143 -3.96 3.72 -0.34
C ALA A 143 -4.32 3.02 -1.66
N LEU A 144 -5.59 2.58 -1.82
CA LEU A 144 -6.02 1.91 -3.05
C LEU A 144 -6.09 2.88 -4.25
N CYS A 145 -6.54 4.11 -4.04
CA CYS A 145 -6.46 5.15 -5.07
C CYS A 145 -5.01 5.43 -5.47
N ASN A 146 -4.09 5.45 -4.50
CA ASN A 146 -2.67 5.62 -4.77
C ASN A 146 -2.10 4.46 -5.61
N PHE A 147 -2.54 3.21 -5.40
CA PHE A 147 -2.14 2.09 -6.27
C PHE A 147 -2.59 2.27 -7.71
N VAL A 148 -3.81 2.75 -7.93
CA VAL A 148 -4.33 3.05 -9.28
C VAL A 148 -3.50 4.13 -9.95
N LEU A 149 -3.21 5.23 -9.24
CA LEU A 149 -2.41 6.34 -9.74
C LEU A 149 -0.99 5.87 -10.09
N LEU A 150 -0.34 5.17 -9.17
CA LEU A 150 1.00 4.62 -9.39
C LEU A 150 1.03 3.64 -10.57
N GLY A 151 -0.04 2.88 -10.80
CA GLY A 151 -0.14 2.03 -11.99
C GLY A 151 -0.30 2.84 -13.27
N TRP A 152 -1.19 3.83 -13.25
CA TRP A 152 -1.51 4.64 -14.43
C TRP A 152 -0.37 5.57 -14.89
N PHE A 153 0.48 6.04 -13.97
CA PHE A 153 1.62 6.91 -14.29
C PHE A 153 2.86 6.16 -14.84
N VAL A 154 2.83 4.83 -14.90
CA VAL A 154 3.92 3.99 -15.44
C VAL A 154 3.84 3.93 -16.96
#